data_AF-A0A5U4CL72-F1
#
_entry.id   AF-A0A5U4CL72-F1
#
_cell.length_a   1.000
_cell.length_b   1.000
_cell.length_c   1.000
_cell.angle_alpha   90.00
_cell.angle_beta   90.00
_cell.angle_gamma   90.00
#
_symmetry.space_group_name_H-M   'P 1'
#
loop_
_entity.id
_entity.type
_entity.pdbx_description
1 polymer ?
#
loop_
_entity_poly.entity_id
_entity_poly.type
_entity_poly.pdbx_seq_one_letter_code
_entity_poly.pdbx_strand_id
1 'polypeptide(L)'
;MRVKDNRDFTVAALDITIFHDGYIPEVIAGKDKIKRNQVLNNANLKFEPDNLRWHYFYHRDLWGVIPPEESYLSLLNSITLNRTNDLSYENIKKSPYTFAFLDLMARSCLLRENCQDEILKIIDVMNIIVPKNSNAIYYESIYQLLSWRVTSTRILHDLLNYRKTRIQVHEDMLHSDGIHIDAAISFFLYEMHHYHQAKKLLNSVHDCGFQTDLTNEYLRKLTECEHK
;
A
#
# COMPACT_ATOMS: atom_id res chain seq x y z
N MET A 1 2.77 -30.80 -26.42
CA MET A 1 2.24 -32.03 -27.05
C MET A 1 3.40 -32.76 -27.70
N ARG A 2 3.72 -34.00 -27.30
CA ARG A 2 4.76 -34.82 -27.96
C ARG A 2 4.08 -35.69 -29.02
N VAL A 3 4.35 -35.42 -30.29
CA VAL A 3 3.80 -36.19 -31.42
C VAL A 3 4.73 -37.36 -31.70
N LYS A 4 4.16 -38.55 -31.84
CA LYS A 4 4.86 -39.85 -31.93
C LYS A 4 4.94 -40.41 -33.34
N ASP A 5 4.61 -39.61 -34.36
CA ASP A 5 4.44 -40.10 -35.72
C ASP A 5 5.06 -39.11 -36.71
N ASN A 6 5.90 -39.63 -37.59
CA ASN A 6 6.83 -38.89 -38.46
C ASN A 6 6.12 -38.29 -39.69
N ARG A 7 4.92 -37.75 -39.51
CA ARG A 7 4.13 -37.12 -40.58
C ARG A 7 4.37 -35.61 -40.51
N ASP A 8 4.75 -35.02 -41.64
CA ASP A 8 4.80 -33.57 -41.78
C ASP A 8 3.42 -32.99 -41.52
N PHE A 9 3.33 -32.14 -40.49
CA PHE A 9 2.12 -31.38 -40.18
C PHE A 9 2.42 -29.90 -40.30
N THR A 10 1.52 -29.18 -40.95
CA THR A 10 1.56 -27.73 -40.99
C THR A 10 0.93 -27.20 -39.71
N VAL A 11 1.71 -26.50 -38.88
CA VAL A 11 1.17 -25.78 -37.72
C VAL A 11 0.36 -24.60 -38.26
N ALA A 12 -0.97 -24.72 -38.22
CA ALA A 12 -1.84 -23.58 -38.45
C ALA A 12 -1.87 -22.71 -37.18
N ALA A 13 -1.17 -21.59 -37.21
CA ALA A 13 -1.30 -20.57 -36.18
C ALA A 13 -2.65 -19.85 -36.39
N LEU A 14 -3.60 -20.09 -35.48
CA LEU A 14 -4.86 -19.36 -35.43
C LEU A 14 -4.68 -18.13 -34.55
N ASP A 15 -4.88 -16.95 -35.13
CA ASP A 15 -4.90 -15.70 -34.39
C ASP A 15 -6.30 -15.51 -33.78
N ILE A 16 -6.49 -16.03 -32.56
CA ILE A 16 -7.75 -15.96 -31.83
C ILE A 16 -7.64 -14.85 -30.78
N THR A 17 -8.36 -13.75 -31.00
CA THR A 17 -8.54 -12.72 -29.97
C THR A 17 -9.68 -13.12 -29.03
N ILE A 18 -9.35 -13.41 -27.77
CA ILE A 18 -10.33 -13.71 -26.72
C ILE A 18 -10.67 -12.41 -25.98
N PHE A 19 -11.91 -11.96 -26.12
CA PHE A 19 -12.43 -10.86 -25.31
C PHE A 19 -13.01 -11.42 -24.01
N HIS A 20 -12.43 -11.04 -22.87
CA HIS A 20 -12.90 -11.48 -21.55
C HIS A 20 -13.69 -10.35 -20.86
N ASP A 21 -15.01 -10.37 -21.01
CA ASP A 21 -15.95 -9.40 -20.40
C ASP A 21 -16.16 -9.62 -18.88
N GLY A 22 -15.67 -10.74 -18.35
CA GLY A 22 -15.98 -11.20 -17.00
C GLY A 22 -15.43 -10.37 -15.83
N TYR A 23 -14.70 -9.28 -16.13
CA TYR A 23 -14.18 -8.31 -15.16
C TYR A 23 -14.84 -6.93 -15.28
N ILE A 24 -15.75 -6.74 -16.24
CA ILE A 24 -16.48 -5.49 -16.45
C ILE A 24 -17.51 -5.35 -15.31
N PRO A 25 -17.48 -4.26 -14.51
CA PRO A 25 -18.37 -4.08 -13.35
C PRO A 25 -19.86 -4.26 -13.69
N GLU A 26 -20.30 -3.73 -14.82
CA GLU A 26 -21.67 -3.82 -15.31
C GLU A 26 -22.08 -5.27 -15.62
N VAL A 27 -21.16 -6.07 -16.15
CA VAL A 27 -21.37 -7.50 -16.44
C VAL A 27 -21.38 -8.33 -15.16
N ILE A 28 -20.58 -7.97 -14.16
CA ILE A 28 -20.56 -8.60 -12.83
C ILE A 28 -21.88 -8.35 -12.10
N ALA A 29 -22.34 -7.09 -12.09
CA ALA A 29 -23.59 -6.68 -11.46
C ALA A 29 -24.81 -7.30 -12.16
N GLY A 30 -24.83 -7.28 -13.50
CA GLY A 30 -25.91 -7.86 -14.30
C GLY A 30 -26.08 -9.38 -14.18
N LYS A 31 -25.07 -10.10 -13.66
CA LYS A 31 -25.10 -11.57 -13.51
C LYS A 31 -25.22 -12.05 -12.06
N ASP A 32 -25.45 -11.15 -11.09
CA ASP A 32 -25.46 -11.45 -9.64
C ASP A 32 -24.27 -12.34 -9.21
N LYS A 33 -23.10 -12.08 -9.83
CA LYS A 33 -21.95 -12.98 -9.81
C LYS A 33 -21.40 -13.16 -8.38
N ILE A 34 -21.42 -12.07 -7.61
CA ILE A 34 -20.95 -12.04 -6.22
C ILE A 34 -21.78 -13.00 -5.36
N LYS A 35 -23.11 -12.89 -5.40
CA LYS A 35 -24.00 -13.76 -4.63
C LYS A 35 -23.89 -15.21 -5.04
N ARG A 36 -23.84 -15.49 -6.35
CA ARG A 36 -23.64 -16.85 -6.86
C ARG A 36 -22.32 -17.45 -6.39
N ASN A 37 -21.22 -16.70 -6.50
CA ASN A 37 -19.91 -17.16 -6.07
C ASN A 37 -19.85 -17.33 -4.55
N GLN A 38 -20.51 -16.47 -3.77
CA GLN A 38 -20.65 -16.62 -2.33
C GLN A 38 -21.30 -17.96 -1.95
N VAL A 39 -22.42 -18.31 -2.58
CA VAL A 39 -23.12 -19.58 -2.33
C VAL A 39 -22.23 -20.78 -2.62
N LEU A 40 -21.53 -20.77 -3.77
CA LEU A 40 -20.63 -21.85 -4.16
C LEU A 40 -19.42 -21.96 -3.22
N ASN A 41 -18.77 -20.84 -2.90
CA ASN A 41 -17.60 -20.84 -2.03
C ASN A 41 -17.97 -21.27 -0.60
N ASN A 42 -19.14 -20.86 -0.08
CA ASN A 42 -19.66 -21.33 1.20
C ASN A 42 -19.90 -22.84 1.20
N ALA A 43 -20.48 -23.38 0.14
CA ALA A 43 -20.68 -24.83 0.02
C ALA A 43 -19.35 -25.58 0.03
N ASN A 44 -18.36 -25.11 -0.75
CA ASN A 44 -17.04 -25.72 -0.79
C ASN A 44 -16.31 -25.66 0.56
N LEU A 45 -16.37 -24.52 1.26
CA LEU A 45 -15.79 -24.37 2.59
C LEU A 45 -16.48 -25.25 3.64
N LYS A 46 -17.77 -25.58 3.45
CA LYS A 46 -18.48 -26.53 4.32
C LYS A 46 -17.97 -27.96 4.15
N PHE A 47 -17.67 -28.38 2.91
CA PHE A 47 -17.19 -29.73 2.60
C PHE A 47 -15.69 -29.90 2.82
N GLU A 48 -14.89 -28.85 2.53
CA GLU A 48 -13.43 -28.86 2.61
C GLU A 48 -12.93 -27.61 3.37
N PRO A 49 -13.19 -27.50 4.69
CA PRO A 49 -12.93 -26.30 5.48
C PRO A 49 -11.44 -25.92 5.58
N ASP A 50 -10.53 -26.88 5.45
CA ASP A 50 -9.09 -26.63 5.56
C ASP A 50 -8.40 -26.39 4.22
N ASN A 51 -9.13 -26.51 3.11
CA ASN A 51 -8.55 -26.35 1.78
C ASN A 51 -8.38 -24.86 1.44
N LEU A 52 -7.12 -24.42 1.40
CA LEU A 52 -6.74 -23.04 1.10
C LEU A 52 -7.36 -22.55 -0.21
N ARG A 53 -7.48 -23.39 -1.24
CA ARG A 53 -8.09 -22.99 -2.53
C ARG A 53 -9.45 -22.30 -2.35
N TRP A 54 -10.30 -22.84 -1.48
CA TRP A 54 -11.66 -22.33 -1.27
C TRP A 54 -11.68 -21.04 -0.49
N HIS A 55 -10.81 -20.92 0.51
CA HIS A 55 -10.60 -19.66 1.24
C HIS A 55 -10.09 -18.55 0.31
N TYR A 56 -9.13 -18.85 -0.57
CA TYR A 56 -8.64 -17.89 -1.57
C TYR A 56 -9.78 -17.38 -2.46
N PHE A 57 -10.57 -18.29 -3.06
CA PHE A 57 -11.68 -17.88 -3.93
C PHE A 57 -12.78 -17.14 -3.18
N TYR A 58 -13.06 -17.54 -1.94
CA TYR A 58 -14.01 -16.85 -1.08
C TYR A 58 -13.62 -15.37 -0.90
N HIS A 59 -12.41 -15.11 -0.42
CA HIS A 59 -11.94 -13.74 -0.17
C HIS A 59 -11.72 -12.92 -1.45
N ARG A 60 -11.26 -13.56 -2.53
CA ARG A 60 -11.10 -12.90 -3.83
C ARG A 60 -12.44 -12.47 -4.42
N ASP A 61 -13.43 -13.37 -4.41
CA ASP A 61 -14.71 -13.13 -5.08
C ASP A 61 -15.63 -12.20 -4.27
N LEU A 62 -15.43 -12.15 -2.95
CA LEU A 62 -16.14 -11.26 -2.03
C LEU A 62 -15.32 -10.03 -1.65
N TRP A 63 -14.29 -9.72 -2.44
CA TRP A 63 -13.49 -8.52 -2.25
C TRP A 63 -14.37 -7.27 -2.35
N GLY A 64 -14.24 -6.37 -1.36
CA GLY A 64 -15.09 -5.17 -1.27
C GLY A 64 -16.46 -5.41 -0.63
N VAL A 65 -16.85 -6.66 -0.40
CA VAL A 65 -18.02 -7.02 0.43
C VAL A 65 -17.58 -7.30 1.86
N ILE A 66 -16.47 -8.05 2.03
CA ILE A 66 -15.89 -8.36 3.34
C ILE A 66 -15.03 -7.19 3.81
N PRO A 67 -15.18 -6.72 5.06
CA PRO A 67 -14.27 -5.73 5.64
C PRO A 67 -12.81 -6.18 5.59
N PRO A 68 -11.85 -5.29 5.30
CA PRO A 68 -10.43 -5.65 5.18
C PRO A 68 -9.85 -6.35 6.42
N GLU A 69 -10.21 -5.88 7.62
CA GLU A 69 -9.81 -6.49 8.90
C GLU A 69 -10.28 -7.95 9.01
N GLU A 70 -11.57 -8.20 8.74
CA GLU A 70 -12.15 -9.53 8.79
C GLU A 70 -11.51 -10.46 7.76
N SER A 71 -11.30 -9.96 6.54
CA SER A 71 -10.63 -10.72 5.49
C SER A 71 -9.20 -11.09 5.89
N TYR A 72 -8.42 -10.14 6.41
CA TYR A 72 -7.06 -10.38 6.87
C TYR A 72 -7.00 -11.45 7.97
N LEU A 73 -7.80 -11.28 9.04
CA LEU A 73 -7.82 -12.22 10.17
C LEU A 73 -8.29 -13.61 9.75
N SER A 74 -9.29 -13.70 8.87
CA SER A 74 -9.76 -14.97 8.31
C SER A 74 -8.65 -15.66 7.52
N LEU A 75 -7.99 -14.94 6.60
CA LEU A 75 -6.88 -15.47 5.80
C LEU A 75 -5.72 -15.93 6.68
N LEU A 76 -5.32 -15.10 7.66
CA LEU A 76 -4.26 -15.40 8.62
C LEU A 76 -4.57 -16.69 9.40
N ASN A 77 -5.79 -16.82 9.91
CA ASN A 77 -6.24 -18.01 10.65
C ASN A 77 -6.25 -19.28 9.81
N SER A 78 -6.55 -19.16 8.51
CA SER A 78 -6.62 -20.30 7.59
C SER A 78 -5.25 -20.78 7.14
N ILE A 79 -4.28 -19.86 6.97
CA ILE A 79 -2.95 -20.18 6.45
C ILE A 79 -1.93 -20.53 7.54
N THR A 80 -2.09 -20.02 8.77
CA THR A 80 -1.12 -20.22 9.86
C THR A 80 -1.20 -21.63 10.44
N LEU A 81 -0.04 -22.25 10.74
CA LEU A 81 0.04 -23.58 11.35
C LEU A 81 -0.19 -23.52 12.87
N ASN A 82 0.51 -22.62 13.56
CA ASN A 82 0.32 -22.33 14.98
C ASN A 82 -0.08 -20.86 15.19
N ARG A 83 -1.30 -20.65 15.69
CA ARG A 83 -1.90 -19.32 15.90
C ARG A 83 -1.26 -18.52 17.04
N THR A 84 -0.47 -19.13 17.91
CA THR A 84 0.28 -18.40 18.95
C THR A 84 1.57 -17.79 18.44
N ASN A 85 2.02 -18.21 17.26
CA ASN A 85 3.28 -17.77 16.66
C ASN A 85 3.01 -16.73 15.58
N ASP A 86 3.99 -15.87 15.37
CA ASP A 86 3.95 -14.86 14.30
C ASP A 86 3.87 -15.49 12.90
N LEU A 87 3.35 -14.69 11.96
CA LEU A 87 3.41 -15.01 10.54
C LEU A 87 4.89 -15.11 10.12
N SER A 88 5.28 -16.27 9.62
CA SER A 88 6.62 -16.52 9.10
C SER A 88 6.57 -17.62 8.05
N TYR A 89 7.66 -17.77 7.28
CA TYR A 89 7.72 -18.83 6.27
C TYR A 89 7.58 -20.22 6.91
N GLU A 90 8.09 -20.44 8.12
CA GLU A 90 7.98 -21.74 8.81
C GLU A 90 6.60 -21.99 9.43
N ASN A 91 5.85 -20.93 9.72
CA ASN A 91 4.55 -21.02 10.41
C ASN A 91 3.34 -20.94 9.46
N ILE A 92 3.51 -21.28 8.18
CA ILE A 92 2.40 -21.25 7.20
C ILE A 92 2.25 -22.56 6.43
N LYS A 93 0.99 -22.87 6.09
CA LYS A 93 0.63 -23.93 5.16
C LYS A 93 1.21 -23.64 3.77
N LYS A 94 1.86 -24.65 3.17
CA LYS A 94 2.44 -24.59 1.83
C LYS A 94 1.49 -25.23 0.82
N SER A 95 1.12 -24.47 -0.20
CA SER A 95 0.27 -24.93 -1.31
C SER A 95 0.52 -24.06 -2.54
N PRO A 96 0.03 -24.47 -3.73
CA PRO A 96 0.03 -23.63 -4.92
C PRO A 96 -0.71 -22.28 -4.74
N TYR A 97 -1.56 -22.15 -3.71
CA TYR A 97 -2.32 -20.94 -3.41
C TYR A 97 -1.66 -20.05 -2.35
N THR A 98 -0.54 -20.49 -1.73
CA THR A 98 0.11 -19.75 -0.63
C THR A 98 0.48 -18.33 -1.05
N PHE A 99 1.05 -18.14 -2.23
CA PHE A 99 1.41 -16.79 -2.70
C PHE A 99 0.17 -15.91 -2.95
N ALA A 100 -0.88 -16.49 -3.54
CA ALA A 100 -2.14 -15.78 -3.79
C ALA A 100 -2.87 -15.39 -2.49
N PHE A 101 -2.69 -16.16 -1.42
CA PHE A 101 -3.13 -15.79 -0.07
C PHE A 101 -2.41 -14.57 0.46
N LEU A 102 -1.07 -14.60 0.41
CA LEU A 102 -0.24 -13.50 0.89
C LEU A 102 -0.57 -12.20 0.13
N ASP A 103 -0.86 -12.30 -1.16
CA ASP A 103 -1.34 -11.19 -1.97
C ASP A 103 -2.64 -10.58 -1.43
N LEU A 104 -3.66 -11.40 -1.16
CA LEU A 104 -4.92 -10.92 -0.56
C LEU A 104 -4.70 -10.34 0.85
N MET A 105 -3.85 -10.96 1.66
CA MET A 105 -3.51 -10.47 2.99
C MET A 105 -2.84 -9.09 2.92
N ALA A 106 -1.86 -8.90 2.03
CA ALA A 106 -1.17 -7.64 1.83
C ALA A 106 -2.15 -6.53 1.39
N ARG A 107 -3.04 -6.84 0.44
CA ARG A 107 -4.10 -5.91 0.01
C ARG A 107 -5.02 -5.52 1.15
N SER A 108 -5.39 -6.47 2.01
CA SER A 108 -6.24 -6.20 3.17
C SER A 108 -5.51 -5.33 4.19
N CYS A 109 -4.22 -5.60 4.45
CA CYS A 109 -3.38 -4.76 5.30
C CYS A 109 -3.33 -3.31 4.83
N LEU A 110 -3.07 -3.05 3.55
CA LEU A 110 -2.96 -1.68 3.04
C LEU A 110 -4.25 -0.84 3.13
N LEU A 111 -5.40 -1.49 3.33
CA LEU A 111 -6.70 -0.82 3.53
C LEU A 111 -7.06 -0.62 5.02
N ARG A 112 -6.19 -1.07 5.93
CA ARG A 112 -6.37 -0.97 7.38
C ARG A 112 -5.47 0.13 7.96
N GLU A 113 -5.91 0.70 9.07
CA GLU A 113 -5.04 1.53 9.90
C GLU A 113 -4.08 0.64 10.71
N ASN A 114 -2.88 1.12 11.02
CA ASN A 114 -1.90 0.47 11.91
C ASN A 114 -1.46 -0.96 11.53
N CYS A 115 -1.28 -1.25 10.24
CA CYS A 115 -0.90 -2.59 9.73
C CYS A 115 0.61 -2.79 9.48
N GLN A 116 1.45 -1.93 10.08
CA GLN A 116 2.88 -1.80 9.74
C GLN A 116 3.65 -3.11 9.96
N ASP A 117 3.46 -3.77 11.08
CA ASP A 117 4.21 -4.99 11.38
C ASP A 117 3.71 -6.16 10.52
N GLU A 118 2.41 -6.22 10.24
CA GLU A 118 1.81 -7.27 9.43
C GLU A 118 2.25 -7.21 7.97
N ILE A 119 2.24 -6.03 7.35
CA ILE A 119 2.60 -5.90 5.94
C ILE A 119 4.06 -6.26 5.69
N LEU A 120 4.96 -5.89 6.61
CA LEU A 120 6.38 -6.24 6.52
C LEU A 120 6.59 -7.76 6.64
N LYS A 121 5.93 -8.41 7.60
CA LYS A 121 5.97 -9.88 7.75
C LYS A 121 5.46 -10.59 6.48
N ILE A 122 4.40 -10.09 5.85
CA ILE A 122 3.88 -10.65 4.60
C ILE A 122 4.92 -10.51 3.47
N ILE A 123 5.49 -9.32 3.31
CA ILE A 123 6.51 -9.04 2.29
C ILE A 123 7.73 -9.95 2.47
N ASP A 124 8.19 -10.15 3.70
CA ASP A 124 9.31 -11.05 4.01
C ASP A 124 9.01 -12.48 3.56
N VAL A 125 7.83 -13.00 3.91
CA VAL A 125 7.40 -14.34 3.49
C VAL A 125 7.29 -14.44 1.97
N MET A 126 6.74 -13.42 1.29
CA MET A 126 6.66 -13.39 -0.18
C MET A 126 8.05 -13.43 -0.81
N ASN A 127 9.02 -12.70 -0.26
CA ASN A 127 10.40 -12.67 -0.74
C ASN A 127 11.15 -13.98 -0.49
N ILE A 128 10.83 -14.71 0.58
CA ILE A 128 11.39 -16.06 0.80
C ILE A 128 10.84 -17.05 -0.24
N ILE A 129 9.54 -16.98 -0.55
CA ILE A 129 8.91 -17.88 -1.54
C ILE A 129 9.39 -17.57 -2.96
N VAL A 130 9.34 -16.30 -3.35
CA VAL A 130 9.79 -15.80 -4.65
C VAL A 130 10.65 -14.56 -4.43
N PRO A 131 11.98 -14.70 -4.46
CA PRO A 131 12.89 -13.58 -4.28
C PRO A 131 12.65 -12.46 -5.29
N LYS A 132 12.59 -11.21 -4.81
CA LYS A 132 12.42 -9.99 -5.63
C LYS A 132 11.19 -10.02 -6.55
N ASN A 133 10.08 -10.60 -6.08
CA ASN A 133 8.84 -10.61 -6.84
C ASN A 133 8.23 -9.20 -6.93
N SER A 134 7.52 -8.92 -8.04
CA SER A 134 6.92 -7.61 -8.30
C SER A 134 5.89 -7.19 -7.26
N ASN A 135 5.16 -8.14 -6.67
CA ASN A 135 4.13 -7.84 -5.68
C ASN A 135 4.74 -7.37 -4.36
N ALA A 136 5.82 -8.00 -3.90
CA ALA A 136 6.56 -7.56 -2.73
C ALA A 136 7.12 -6.14 -2.93
N ILE A 137 7.74 -5.89 -4.09
CA ILE A 137 8.24 -4.54 -4.44
C ILE A 137 7.10 -3.52 -4.45
N TYR A 138 5.96 -3.88 -5.05
CA TYR A 138 4.78 -3.03 -5.08
C TYR A 138 4.26 -2.72 -3.67
N TYR A 139 4.01 -3.74 -2.85
CA TYR A 139 3.45 -3.57 -1.50
C TYR A 139 4.40 -2.79 -0.59
N GLU A 140 5.70 -3.06 -0.66
CA GLU A 140 6.72 -2.30 0.06
C GLU A 140 6.69 -0.83 -0.34
N SER A 141 6.63 -0.53 -1.65
CA SER A 141 6.61 0.84 -2.15
C SER A 141 5.35 1.60 -1.70
N ILE A 142 4.18 0.97 -1.80
CA ILE A 142 2.92 1.58 -1.35
C ILE A 142 2.92 1.79 0.16
N TYR A 143 3.40 0.81 0.92
CA TYR A 143 3.53 0.93 2.37
C TYR A 143 4.43 2.10 2.75
N GLN A 144 5.62 2.23 2.15
CA GLN A 144 6.53 3.35 2.40
C GLN A 144 5.87 4.71 2.10
N LEU A 145 5.13 4.82 0.99
CA LEU A 145 4.39 6.03 0.64
C LEU A 145 3.34 6.41 1.70
N LEU A 146 2.54 5.43 2.14
CA LEU A 146 1.51 5.66 3.16
C LEU A 146 2.13 6.03 4.51
N SER A 147 3.19 5.33 4.92
CA SER A 147 3.92 5.61 6.17
C SER A 147 4.57 6.99 6.16
N TRP A 148 5.12 7.41 5.02
CA TRP A 148 5.65 8.76 4.87
C TRP A 148 4.55 9.80 5.04
N ARG A 149 3.37 9.60 4.43
CA ARG A 149 2.22 10.50 4.56
C ARG A 149 1.75 10.66 6.02
N VAL A 150 1.66 9.56 6.75
CA VAL A 150 1.28 9.58 8.18
C VAL A 150 2.35 10.33 8.99
N THR A 151 3.62 9.99 8.77
CA THR A 151 4.76 10.59 9.49
C THR A 151 4.87 12.09 9.22
N SER A 152 4.76 12.51 7.96
CA SER A 152 4.85 13.92 7.57
C SER A 152 3.70 14.74 8.14
N THR A 153 2.48 14.19 8.13
CA THR A 153 1.31 14.83 8.76
C THR A 153 1.51 15.02 10.26
N ARG A 154 2.01 13.99 10.96
CA ARG A 154 2.29 14.07 12.41
C ARG A 154 3.36 15.12 12.72
N ILE A 155 4.49 15.08 12.01
CA ILE A 155 5.58 16.06 12.22
C ILE A 155 5.08 17.49 11.96
N LEU A 156 4.31 17.71 10.88
CA LEU A 156 3.74 19.02 10.60
C LEU A 156 2.81 19.49 11.72
N HIS A 157 1.99 18.59 12.27
CA HIS A 157 1.13 18.90 13.42
C HIS A 157 1.96 19.29 14.65
N ASP A 158 3.01 18.53 14.96
CA ASP A 158 3.91 18.79 16.08
C ASP A 158 4.61 20.16 15.93
N LEU A 159 5.10 20.49 14.73
CA LEU A 159 5.70 21.80 14.42
C LEU A 159 4.70 22.95 14.58
N LEU A 160 3.47 22.78 14.10
CA LEU A 160 2.40 23.78 14.23
C LEU A 160 2.00 23.99 15.70
N ASN A 161 1.95 22.92 16.49
CA ASN A 161 1.68 23.01 17.92
C ASN A 161 2.81 23.72 18.65
N TYR A 162 4.07 23.34 18.38
CA TYR A 162 5.24 24.00 18.94
C TYR A 162 5.23 25.51 18.65
N ARG A 163 4.94 25.89 17.39
CA ARG A 163 4.82 27.30 16.99
C ARG A 163 3.77 28.05 17.80
N LYS A 164 2.62 27.43 18.10
CA LYS A 164 1.50 28.06 18.84
C LYS A 164 1.76 28.18 20.34
N THR A 165 2.45 27.20 20.94
CA THR A 165 2.61 27.09 22.40
C THR A 165 3.92 27.70 22.91
N ARG A 166 4.73 28.28 22.03
CA ARG A 166 6.04 28.83 22.39
C ARG A 166 5.90 30.06 23.30
N ILE A 167 6.43 29.93 24.53
CA ILE A 167 6.49 31.00 25.55
C ILE A 167 7.93 31.51 25.76
N GLN A 168 8.96 30.73 25.38
CA GLN A 168 10.37 31.06 25.65
C GLN A 168 11.22 31.20 24.38
N VAL A 169 11.95 32.32 24.36
CA VAL A 169 13.09 32.60 23.47
C VAL A 169 14.32 31.97 24.14
N HIS A 170 15.07 31.14 23.43
CA HIS A 170 16.33 30.58 23.92
C HIS A 170 17.48 31.44 23.40
N GLU A 171 18.16 32.14 24.31
CA GLU A 171 19.21 33.13 23.98
C GLU A 171 20.46 32.48 23.33
N ASP A 172 20.74 31.21 23.62
CA ASP A 172 21.90 30.48 23.09
C ASP A 172 21.70 29.90 21.67
N MET A 173 20.52 30.09 21.07
CA MET A 173 20.23 29.59 19.72
C MET A 173 20.54 30.65 18.66
N LEU A 174 21.27 30.26 17.60
CA LEU A 174 21.61 31.09 16.42
C LEU A 174 20.41 31.84 15.80
N HIS A 175 19.20 31.30 15.97
CA HIS A 175 17.95 31.88 15.49
C HIS A 175 16.88 31.80 16.58
N SER A 176 17.08 32.60 17.63
CA SER A 176 16.29 32.68 18.87
C SER A 176 14.79 32.89 18.63
N ASP A 177 14.39 33.45 17.50
CA ASP A 177 13.01 33.86 17.21
C ASP A 177 12.14 32.72 16.66
N GLY A 178 12.70 31.53 16.41
CA GLY A 178 11.94 30.35 15.99
C GLY A 178 11.57 30.36 14.50
N ILE A 179 12.14 31.28 13.72
CA ILE A 179 11.93 31.40 12.27
C ILE A 179 12.34 30.11 11.53
N HIS A 180 13.32 29.37 12.06
CA HIS A 180 13.72 28.06 11.53
C HIS A 180 12.59 27.01 11.60
N ILE A 181 11.64 27.14 12.55
CA ILE A 181 10.44 26.30 12.63
C ILE A 181 9.46 26.67 11.51
N ASP A 182 9.27 27.97 11.23
CA ASP A 182 8.45 28.42 10.10
C ASP A 182 9.05 27.97 8.76
N ALA A 183 10.38 27.98 8.62
CA ALA A 183 11.08 27.38 7.50
C ALA A 183 10.77 25.88 7.38
N ALA A 184 10.91 25.10 8.47
CA ALA A 184 10.59 23.68 8.48
C ALA A 184 9.13 23.39 8.11
N ILE A 185 8.17 24.15 8.67
CA ILE A 185 6.75 24.04 8.31
C ILE A 185 6.55 24.29 6.82
N SER A 186 7.22 25.29 6.24
CA SER A 186 7.12 25.58 4.81
C SER A 186 7.63 24.43 3.93
N PHE A 187 8.70 23.74 4.35
CA PHE A 187 9.23 22.57 3.64
C PHE A 187 8.24 21.41 3.66
N PHE A 188 7.66 21.10 4.83
CA PHE A 188 6.63 20.06 4.93
C PHE A 188 5.38 20.41 4.11
N LEU A 189 4.94 21.66 4.10
CA LEU A 189 3.85 22.11 3.24
C LEU A 189 4.18 21.91 1.76
N TYR A 190 5.42 22.21 1.33
CA TYR A 190 5.85 21.97 -0.05
C TYR A 190 5.80 20.48 -0.41
N GLU A 191 6.41 19.62 0.40
CA GLU A 191 6.45 18.18 0.14
C GLU A 191 5.04 17.55 0.16
N MET A 192 4.13 18.11 0.96
CA MET A 192 2.71 17.74 1.00
C MET A 192 1.86 18.42 -0.08
N HIS A 193 2.47 19.09 -1.06
CA HIS A 193 1.82 19.74 -2.21
C HIS A 193 0.91 20.93 -1.85
N HIS A 194 1.09 21.52 -0.65
CA HIS A 194 0.46 22.76 -0.22
C HIS A 194 1.28 23.98 -0.65
N TYR A 195 1.55 24.10 -1.95
CA TYR A 195 2.54 25.03 -2.51
C TYR A 195 2.27 26.50 -2.20
N HIS A 196 1.01 26.93 -2.27
CA HIS A 196 0.65 28.31 -1.98
C HIS A 196 0.94 28.68 -0.51
N GLN A 197 0.57 27.81 0.44
CA GLN A 197 0.85 28.03 1.85
C GLN A 197 2.36 27.96 2.13
N ALA A 198 3.05 26.99 1.52
CA ALA A 198 4.50 26.84 1.62
C ALA A 198 5.22 28.12 1.18
N LYS A 199 4.90 28.64 -0.01
CA LYS A 199 5.51 29.86 -0.56
C LYS A 199 5.25 31.09 0.29
N LYS A 200 3.99 31.29 0.70
CA LYS A 200 3.63 32.43 1.56
C LYS A 200 4.45 32.44 2.85
N LEU A 201 4.58 31.28 3.50
CA LEU A 201 5.34 31.16 4.75
C LEU A 201 6.85 31.32 4.50
N LEU A 202 7.38 30.72 3.44
CA LEU A 202 8.80 30.78 3.12
C LEU A 202 9.27 32.19 2.71
N ASN A 203 8.43 32.95 2.01
CA ASN A 203 8.72 34.37 1.74
C ASN A 203 8.80 35.17 3.04
N SER A 204 7.86 34.98 3.96
CA SER A 204 7.89 35.65 5.27
C SER A 204 9.16 35.29 6.07
N VAL A 205 9.62 34.03 5.98
CA VAL A 205 10.88 33.59 6.59
C VAL A 205 12.08 34.34 5.99
N HIS A 206 12.09 34.51 4.67
CA HIS A 206 13.15 35.22 3.94
C HIS A 206 13.16 36.72 4.25
N ASP A 207 11.97 37.34 4.32
CA ASP A 207 11.76 38.75 4.68
C ASP A 207 12.23 39.04 6.11
N CYS A 208 12.17 38.06 7.01
CA CYS A 208 12.75 38.14 8.35
C CYS A 208 14.28 37.96 8.38
N GLY A 209 14.94 37.81 7.22
CA GLY A 209 16.39 37.66 7.11
C GLY A 209 16.92 36.25 7.37
N PHE A 210 16.04 35.26 7.58
CA PHE A 210 16.46 33.87 7.74
C PHE A 210 16.65 33.22 6.37
N GLN A 211 17.91 33.18 5.92
CA GLN A 211 18.28 32.66 4.61
C GLN A 211 19.39 31.64 4.76
N THR A 212 19.14 30.45 4.24
CA THR A 212 20.05 29.29 4.21
C THR A 212 20.02 28.68 2.81
N ASP A 213 21.00 27.84 2.50
CA ASP A 213 21.01 27.09 1.23
C ASP A 213 19.70 26.31 1.03
N LEU A 214 19.16 25.74 2.12
CA LEU A 214 17.93 24.97 2.08
C LEU A 214 16.68 25.82 1.83
N THR A 215 16.54 26.97 2.50
CA THR A 215 15.41 27.89 2.25
C THR A 215 15.44 28.43 0.84
N ASN A 216 16.63 28.74 0.32
CA ASN A 216 16.80 29.23 -1.05
C ASN A 216 16.41 28.16 -2.09
N GLU A 217 16.79 26.90 -1.86
CA GLU A 217 16.45 25.78 -2.74
C GLU A 217 14.93 25.50 -2.79
N TYR A 218 14.24 25.49 -1.64
CA TYR A 218 12.79 25.32 -1.62
C TYR A 218 12.04 26.50 -2.27
N LEU A 219 12.55 27.73 -2.13
CA LEU A 219 11.96 28.90 -2.77
C LEU A 219 12.13 28.86 -4.31
N ARG A 220 13.29 28.38 -4.78
CA ARG A 220 13.52 28.12 -6.22
C ARG A 220 12.51 27.11 -6.75
N LYS A 221 12.36 25.95 -6.10
CA LYS A 221 11.39 24.91 -6.48
C LYS A 221 9.96 25.43 -6.54
N LEU A 222 9.54 26.23 -5.56
CA LEU A 222 8.20 26.83 -5.50
C LEU A 222 7.94 27.82 -6.64
N THR A 223 8.95 28.57 -7.08
CA THR A 223 8.84 29.47 -8.23
C THR A 223 8.69 28.69 -9.55
N GLU A 224 9.34 27.53 -9.68
CA GLU A 224 9.22 26.67 -10.87
C GLU A 224 7.84 26.00 -11.00
N CYS A 225 7.16 25.74 -9.88
CA CYS A 225 5.82 25.16 -9.86
C CYS A 225 4.72 26.12 -10.36
N GLU A 226 4.92 27.44 -10.33
CA GLU A 226 3.94 28.43 -10.81
C GLU A 226 3.97 28.65 -12.33
N HIS A 227 4.98 28.11 -13.01
CA HIS A 227 5.16 28.22 -14.46
C HIS A 227 4.73 26.95 -15.23
N LYS A 228 4.01 26.04 -14.56
CA LYS A 228 3.39 24.83 -15.14
C LYS A 228 1.88 24.86 -14.89
#